data_AF-A0A8I1ZIX0-F1
#
_entry.id   AF-A0A8I1ZIX0-F1
#
_cell.length_a   1.000
_cell.length_b   1.000
_cell.length_c   1.000
_cell.angle_alpha   90.00
_cell.angle_beta   90.00
_cell.angle_gamma   90.00
#
_symmetry.space_group_name_H-M   'P 1'
#
loop_
_entity.id
_entity.type
_entity.pdbx_description
1 polymer ?
#
loop_
_entity_poly.entity_id
_entity_poly.type
_entity_poly.pdbx_seq_one_letter_code
_entity_poly.pdbx_strand_id
1 'polypeptide(L)'
;MDYSVSPDGRKYPLPKKSDYAREFERLRKIVAAQRKKGCEIVVVMGLGFVGAVMAAVVADSTDKKTGKPRKFVIGMQRPSPRSFWKTPMLNTGVSPVKAEDPEVDMLIRRCVLERKNLIATYTYDALSLADVVVVDV
;
A
#
# COMPACT_ATOMS: atom_id res chain seq x y z
N MET A 1 19.70 -5.55 -15.58
CA MET A 1 18.38 -5.50 -14.91
C MET A 1 18.51 -4.52 -13.79
N ASP A 2 17.70 -3.48 -13.76
CA ASP A 2 17.79 -2.48 -12.70
C ASP A 2 17.11 -3.02 -11.44
N TYR A 3 17.78 -2.86 -10.31
CA TYR A 3 17.30 -3.28 -9.00
C TYR A 3 17.07 -2.06 -8.12
N SER A 4 16.12 -2.21 -7.21
CA SER A 4 15.98 -1.36 -6.05
C SER A 4 16.47 -2.10 -4.82
N VAL A 5 17.27 -1.43 -3.99
CA VAL A 5 17.94 -2.06 -2.84
C VAL A 5 17.37 -1.44 -1.56
N SER A 6 16.85 -2.27 -0.65
CA SER A 6 16.40 -1.82 0.66
C SER A 6 17.58 -1.53 1.60
N PRO A 7 17.35 -0.82 2.73
CA PRO A 7 18.41 -0.51 3.69
C PRO A 7 19.15 -1.73 4.26
N ASP A 8 18.51 -2.90 4.30
CA ASP A 8 19.11 -4.18 4.74
C ASP A 8 19.88 -4.92 3.60
N GLY A 9 20.02 -4.30 2.43
CA GLY A 9 20.77 -4.83 1.30
C GLY A 9 19.99 -5.78 0.39
N ARG A 10 18.71 -6.10 0.68
CA ARG A 10 17.90 -6.95 -0.21
C ARG A 10 17.63 -6.25 -1.54
N LYS A 11 17.73 -7.02 -2.63
CA LYS A 11 17.54 -6.53 -4.00
C LYS A 11 16.17 -6.92 -4.53
N TYR A 12 15.45 -5.94 -5.07
CA TYR A 12 14.14 -6.10 -5.70
C TYR A 12 14.24 -5.70 -7.18
N PRO A 13 13.97 -6.60 -8.14
CA PRO A 13 14.01 -6.25 -9.55
C PRO A 13 12.90 -5.23 -9.88
N LEU A 14 13.22 -4.17 -10.61
CA LEU A 14 12.20 -3.22 -11.05
C LEU A 14 11.19 -3.90 -12.00
N PRO A 15 9.90 -3.52 -11.94
CA PRO A 15 8.86 -4.10 -12.77
C PRO A 15 9.11 -3.79 -14.25
N LYS A 16 8.87 -4.77 -15.12
CA LYS A 16 8.90 -4.60 -16.57
C LYS A 16 7.53 -4.15 -17.06
N LYS A 17 7.47 -3.62 -18.28
CA LYS A 17 6.21 -3.21 -18.94
C LYS A 17 5.12 -4.30 -18.91
N SER A 18 5.48 -5.57 -19.06
CA SER A 18 4.54 -6.71 -19.00
C SER A 18 4.00 -7.01 -17.60
N ASP A 19 4.63 -6.51 -16.54
CA ASP A 19 4.18 -6.72 -15.16
C ASP A 19 3.04 -5.77 -14.78
N TYR A 20 2.99 -4.57 -15.38
CA TYR A 20 1.95 -3.57 -15.11
C TYR A 20 0.54 -4.08 -15.43
N ALA A 21 0.34 -4.72 -16.58
CA ALA A 21 -0.97 -5.28 -16.95
C ALA A 21 -1.42 -6.37 -15.96
N ARG A 22 -0.49 -7.21 -15.50
CA ARG A 22 -0.76 -8.27 -14.51
C ARG A 22 -1.07 -7.69 -13.14
N GLU A 23 -0.32 -6.67 -12.72
CA GLU A 23 -0.54 -5.97 -11.47
C GLU A 23 -1.89 -5.25 -11.45
N PHE A 24 -2.25 -4.55 -12.52
CA PHE A 24 -3.53 -3.86 -12.58
C PHE A 24 -4.72 -4.84 -12.54
N GLU A 25 -4.62 -5.97 -13.24
CA GLU A 25 -5.66 -7.00 -13.19
C GLU A 25 -5.77 -7.63 -11.78
N ARG A 26 -4.64 -7.80 -11.07
CA ARG A 26 -4.64 -8.20 -9.66
C ARG A 26 -5.36 -7.18 -8.79
N LEU A 27 -5.08 -5.88 -8.96
CA LEU A 27 -5.72 -4.81 -8.21
C LEU A 27 -7.23 -4.77 -8.47
N ARG A 28 -7.68 -4.88 -9.72
CA ARG A 28 -9.11 -4.89 -10.07
C ARG A 28 -9.87 -6.00 -9.35
N LYS A 29 -9.31 -7.21 -9.30
CA LYS A 29 -9.91 -8.35 -8.58
C LYS A 29 -10.03 -8.08 -7.09
N ILE A 30 -8.97 -7.57 -6.46
CA ILE A 30 -8.96 -7.25 -5.04
C ILE A 30 -9.96 -6.13 -4.74
N VAL A 31 -9.94 -5.03 -5.50
CA VAL A 31 -10.85 -3.89 -5.33
C VAL A 31 -12.30 -4.32 -5.51
N ALA A 32 -12.62 -5.14 -6.52
CA ALA A 32 -13.97 -5.66 -6.70
C ALA A 32 -14.44 -6.47 -5.47
N ALA A 33 -13.58 -7.30 -4.89
CA ALA A 33 -13.89 -8.05 -3.68
C ALA A 33 -14.07 -7.13 -2.44
N GLN A 34 -13.28 -6.07 -2.33
CA GLN A 34 -13.38 -5.12 -1.21
C GLN A 34 -14.63 -4.23 -1.33
N ARG A 35 -14.99 -3.78 -2.54
CA ARG A 35 -16.25 -3.07 -2.79
C ARG A 35 -17.47 -3.91 -2.44
N LYS A 36 -17.46 -5.22 -2.73
CA LYS A 36 -18.52 -6.15 -2.29
C LYS A 36 -18.65 -6.27 -0.77
N LYS A 37 -17.58 -6.00 -0.02
CA LYS A 37 -17.60 -5.92 1.45
C LYS A 37 -18.05 -4.53 1.96
N GLY A 38 -18.37 -3.60 1.07
CA GLY A 38 -18.74 -2.23 1.40
C GLY A 38 -17.56 -1.35 1.80
N CYS A 39 -16.33 -1.71 1.39
CA CYS A 39 -15.16 -0.87 1.64
C CYS A 39 -15.07 0.27 0.61
N GLU A 40 -14.79 1.47 1.09
CA GLU A 40 -14.33 2.61 0.29
C GLU A 40 -12.86 2.40 -0.12
N ILE A 41 -12.54 2.67 -1.38
CA ILE A 41 -11.21 2.48 -1.94
C ILE A 41 -10.43 3.79 -1.84
N VAL A 42 -9.38 3.80 -1.03
CA VAL A 42 -8.52 4.98 -0.86
C VAL A 42 -7.15 4.69 -1.47
N VAL A 43 -6.68 5.59 -2.34
CA VAL A 43 -5.31 5.52 -2.87
C VAL A 43 -4.48 6.61 -2.19
N VAL A 44 -3.38 6.20 -1.56
CA VAL A 44 -2.37 7.13 -1.01
C VAL A 44 -1.19 7.18 -1.96
N MET A 45 -0.93 8.35 -2.54
CA MET A 45 0.20 8.55 -3.44
C MET A 45 1.46 8.89 -2.67
N GLY A 46 2.50 8.07 -2.85
CA GLY A 46 3.76 8.18 -2.15
C GLY A 46 3.78 7.34 -0.87
N LEU A 47 4.81 6.51 -0.74
CA LEU A 47 5.13 5.74 0.46
C LEU A 47 6.43 6.26 1.07
N GLY A 48 6.50 7.59 1.19
CA GLY A 48 7.41 8.28 2.09
C GLY A 48 7.09 7.99 3.55
N PHE A 49 7.72 8.70 4.47
CA PHE A 49 7.41 8.57 5.89
C PHE A 49 5.92 8.85 6.17
N VAL A 50 5.46 10.05 5.81
CA VAL A 50 4.09 10.50 6.07
C VAL A 50 3.09 9.67 5.27
N GLY A 51 3.28 9.50 3.95
CA GLY A 51 2.41 8.65 3.13
C GLY A 51 2.25 7.19 3.61
N ALA A 52 3.31 6.54 4.10
CA ALA A 52 3.20 5.17 4.64
C ALA A 52 2.39 5.12 5.94
N VAL A 53 2.63 6.06 6.86
CA VAL A 53 1.87 6.19 8.11
C VAL A 53 0.42 6.54 7.83
N MET A 54 0.16 7.50 6.93
CA MET A 54 -1.18 7.89 6.51
C MET A 54 -1.95 6.70 5.91
N ALA A 55 -1.31 5.91 5.05
CA ALA A 55 -1.95 4.72 4.49
C ALA A 55 -2.36 3.71 5.57
N ALA A 56 -1.51 3.50 6.58
CA ALA A 56 -1.80 2.62 7.71
C ALA A 56 -2.91 3.16 8.61
N VAL A 57 -2.88 4.45 8.97
CA VAL A 57 -3.91 5.09 9.82
C VAL A 57 -5.27 5.09 9.13
N VAL A 58 -5.33 5.41 7.84
CA VAL A 58 -6.58 5.38 7.08
C VAL A 58 -7.13 3.96 6.99
N ALA A 59 -6.26 2.96 6.75
CA ALA A 59 -6.66 1.56 6.73
C ALA A 59 -7.14 1.07 8.11
N ASP A 60 -6.51 1.54 9.18
CA ASP A 60 -6.88 1.11 10.53
C ASP A 60 -8.14 1.79 11.07
N SER A 61 -8.59 2.88 10.43
CA SER A 61 -9.82 3.57 10.83
C SER A 61 -11.04 2.63 10.82
N THR A 62 -11.80 2.66 11.91
CA THR A 62 -13.00 1.82 12.09
C THR A 62 -14.27 2.66 12.14
N ASP A 63 -15.36 2.07 11.69
CA ASP A 63 -16.69 2.65 11.86
C ASP A 63 -17.10 2.61 13.33
N LYS A 64 -17.52 3.76 13.88
CA LYS A 64 -17.85 3.91 15.31
C LYS A 64 -18.95 2.96 15.79
N LYS A 65 -19.90 2.61 14.93
CA LYS A 65 -21.03 1.74 15.28
C LYS A 65 -20.67 0.27 15.24
N THR A 66 -19.93 -0.15 14.21
CA THR A 66 -19.64 -1.58 13.97
C THR A 66 -18.28 -2.02 14.46
N GLY A 67 -17.36 -1.09 14.77
CA GLY A 67 -15.98 -1.38 15.12
C GLY A 67 -15.15 -1.99 13.98
N LYS A 68 -15.70 -2.08 12.76
CA LYS A 68 -15.06 -2.73 11.61
C LYS A 68 -14.36 -1.70 10.71
N PRO A 69 -13.21 -2.04 10.10
CA PRO A 69 -12.61 -1.21 9.07
C PRO A 69 -13.53 -1.14 7.85
N ARG A 70 -13.74 0.07 7.33
CA ARG A 70 -14.57 0.32 6.13
C ARG A 70 -13.78 0.89 4.95
N LYS A 71 -12.46 0.94 5.06
CA LYS A 71 -11.58 1.41 4.00
C LYS A 71 -10.63 0.31 3.56
N PHE A 72 -10.42 0.23 2.25
CA PHE A 72 -9.35 -0.53 1.64
C PHE A 72 -8.35 0.45 1.04
N VAL A 73 -7.12 0.43 1.55
CA VAL A 73 -6.09 1.40 1.18
C VAL A 73 -5.09 0.77 0.22
N ILE A 74 -4.79 1.49 -0.85
CA ILE A 74 -3.75 1.17 -1.82
C ILE A 74 -2.69 2.26 -1.75
N GLY A 75 -1.52 1.93 -1.20
CA GLY A 75 -0.34 2.78 -1.29
C GLY A 75 0.27 2.69 -2.69
N MET A 76 0.21 3.76 -3.46
CA MET A 76 0.84 3.83 -4.79
C MET A 76 2.22 4.49 -4.66
N GLN A 77 3.27 3.76 -5.01
CA GLN A 77 4.63 4.28 -5.03
C GLN A 77 5.25 4.08 -6.40
N ARG A 78 5.64 5.19 -7.05
CA ARG A 78 6.38 5.12 -8.32
C ARG A 78 7.63 4.23 -8.17
N PRO A 79 7.83 3.24 -9.05
CA PRO A 79 9.00 2.37 -8.99
C PRO A 79 10.24 3.17 -9.41
N SER A 80 11.30 3.08 -8.60
CA SER A 80 12.62 3.60 -8.93
C SER A 80 13.68 2.76 -8.21
N PRO A 81 14.96 2.79 -8.65
CA PRO A 81 16.04 2.13 -7.91
C PRO A 81 16.10 2.55 -6.43
N ARG A 82 15.71 3.79 -6.10
CA ARG A 82 15.77 4.33 -4.73
C ARG A 82 14.60 3.92 -3.83
N SER A 83 13.45 3.56 -4.40
CA SER A 83 12.18 3.49 -3.64
C SER A 83 11.31 2.28 -3.93
N PHE A 84 11.56 1.52 -5.00
CA PHE A 84 10.69 0.40 -5.36
C PHE A 84 10.68 -0.68 -4.28
N TRP A 85 11.80 -0.92 -3.59
CA TRP A 85 11.91 -1.87 -2.47
C TRP A 85 10.83 -1.70 -1.39
N LYS A 86 10.30 -0.48 -1.22
CA LYS A 86 9.23 -0.17 -0.26
C LYS A 86 7.92 -0.90 -0.57
N THR A 87 7.59 -1.05 -1.86
CA THR A 87 6.33 -1.67 -2.30
C THR A 87 6.23 -3.15 -1.91
N PRO A 88 7.18 -4.04 -2.32
CA PRO A 88 7.15 -5.43 -1.90
C PRO A 88 7.37 -5.59 -0.39
N MET A 89 8.21 -4.75 0.23
CA MET A 89 8.41 -4.79 1.70
C MET A 89 7.11 -4.51 2.46
N LEU A 90 6.40 -3.43 2.14
CA LEU A 90 5.11 -3.11 2.77
C LEU A 90 4.11 -4.25 2.61
N ASN A 91 4.03 -4.86 1.43
CA ASN A 91 3.15 -5.99 1.17
C ASN A 91 3.48 -7.26 1.99
N THR A 92 4.64 -7.33 2.65
CA THR A 92 4.96 -8.37 3.64
C THR A 92 4.58 -8.00 5.08
N GLY A 93 3.95 -6.84 5.29
CA GLY A 93 3.59 -6.32 6.60
C GLY A 93 4.77 -5.74 7.38
N VAL A 94 5.85 -5.40 6.69
CA VAL A 94 7.04 -4.76 7.26
C VAL A 94 7.01 -3.28 6.87
N SER A 95 7.19 -2.39 7.85
CA SER A 95 7.22 -0.95 7.58
C SER A 95 8.40 -0.59 6.67
N PRO A 96 8.17 0.16 5.58
CA PRO A 96 9.24 0.67 4.73
C PRO A 96 9.92 1.94 5.29
N VAL A 97 9.50 2.41 6.46
CA VAL A 97 9.97 3.64 7.10
C VAL A 97 10.33 3.36 8.55
N LYS A 98 11.39 4.00 9.05
CA LYS A 98 11.75 3.90 10.46
C LYS A 98 11.06 5.02 11.22
N ALA A 99 10.20 4.68 12.17
CA ALA A 99 9.56 5.61 13.10
C ALA A 99 10.12 5.42 14.51
N GLU A 100 10.09 6.47 15.34
CA GLU A 100 10.41 6.37 16.77
C GLU A 100 9.28 5.67 17.54
N ASP A 101 8.04 5.86 17.08
CA ASP A 101 6.86 5.23 17.65
C ASP A 101 6.72 3.78 17.15
N PRO A 102 6.84 2.76 18.03
CA PRO A 102 6.72 1.35 17.65
C PRO A 102 5.30 0.98 17.18
N GLU A 103 4.28 1.79 17.48
CA GLU A 103 2.91 1.56 17.01
C GLU A 103 2.81 1.58 15.48
N VAL A 104 3.71 2.31 14.78
CA VAL A 104 3.70 2.39 13.31
C VAL A 104 3.93 1.02 12.68
N ASP A 105 4.91 0.27 13.17
CA ASP A 105 5.24 -1.06 12.65
C ASP A 105 4.09 -2.04 12.92
N MET A 106 3.50 -1.97 14.12
CA MET A 106 2.36 -2.80 14.50
C MET A 106 1.11 -2.48 13.66
N LEU A 107 0.86 -1.20 13.39
CA LEU A 107 -0.26 -0.72 12.59
C LEU A 107 -0.17 -1.22 11.15
N ILE A 108 0.99 -1.07 10.51
CA ILE A 108 1.24 -1.55 9.14
C ILE A 108 1.08 -3.07 9.10
N ARG A 109 1.70 -3.79 10.03
CA ARG A 109 1.60 -5.25 10.12
C ARG A 109 0.14 -5.71 10.22
N ARG A 110 -0.62 -5.11 11.13
CA ARG A 110 -2.05 -5.42 11.34
C ARG A 110 -2.87 -5.14 10.09
N CYS A 111 -2.70 -3.99 9.44
CA CYS A 111 -3.46 -3.62 8.25
C CYS A 111 -3.16 -4.53 7.05
N VAL A 112 -1.91 -4.94 6.88
CA VAL A 112 -1.47 -5.77 5.75
C VAL A 112 -1.80 -7.26 5.97
N LEU A 113 -1.44 -7.82 7.12
CA LEU A 113 -1.48 -9.28 7.33
C LEU A 113 -2.75 -9.76 8.02
N GLU A 114 -3.27 -9.01 8.98
CA GLU A 114 -4.41 -9.43 9.81
C GLU A 114 -5.72 -8.94 9.22
N ARG A 115 -5.89 -7.61 9.08
CA ARG A 115 -7.08 -6.99 8.50
C ARG A 115 -7.15 -7.14 6.98
N LYS A 116 -6.00 -7.29 6.33
CA LYS A 116 -5.86 -7.46 4.87
C LYS A 116 -6.55 -6.34 4.10
N ASN A 117 -6.40 -5.11 4.59
CA ASN A 117 -7.04 -3.93 4.02
C ASN A 117 -6.07 -2.79 3.67
N LEU A 118 -4.77 -3.09 3.67
CA LEU A 118 -3.73 -2.23 3.13
C LEU A 118 -2.84 -3.04 2.19
N ILE A 119 -2.60 -2.53 0.99
CA ILE A 119 -1.60 -3.05 0.05
C ILE A 119 -0.79 -1.90 -0.56
N ALA A 120 0.38 -2.20 -1.10
CA ALA A 120 1.15 -1.28 -1.95
C ALA A 120 1.20 -1.76 -3.40
N THR A 121 1.30 -0.82 -4.33
CA THR A 121 1.48 -1.06 -5.76
C THR A 121 2.39 -0.03 -6.40
N TYR A 122 2.92 -0.37 -7.57
CA TYR A 122 3.78 0.48 -8.38
C TYR A 122 3.09 1.06 -9.62
N THR A 123 1.86 0.61 -9.95
CA THR A 123 1.13 1.15 -11.10
C THR A 123 0.30 2.37 -10.73
N TYR A 124 0.32 3.39 -11.59
CA TYR A 124 -0.55 4.56 -11.48
C TYR A 124 -2.02 4.21 -11.81
N ASP A 125 -2.27 3.09 -12.49
CA ASP A 125 -3.63 2.65 -12.83
C ASP A 125 -4.50 2.44 -11.58
N ALA A 126 -3.87 2.24 -10.42
CA ALA A 126 -4.57 2.20 -9.13
C ALA A 126 -5.45 3.44 -8.88
N LEU A 127 -5.05 4.61 -9.38
CA LEU A 127 -5.82 5.85 -9.25
C LEU A 127 -7.20 5.76 -9.92
N SER A 128 -7.33 4.99 -11.01
CA SER A 128 -8.62 4.76 -11.67
C SER A 128 -9.60 3.92 -10.83
N LEU A 129 -9.12 3.27 -9.77
CA LEU A 129 -9.92 2.42 -8.89
C LEU A 129 -10.39 3.16 -7.62
N ALA A 130 -9.85 4.36 -7.37
CA ALA A 130 -10.03 5.12 -6.14
C ALA A 130 -11.41 5.77 -6.05
N ASP A 131 -12.00 5.74 -4.86
CA ASP A 131 -13.08 6.66 -4.47
C ASP A 131 -12.48 7.97 -3.91
N VAL A 132 -11.35 7.87 -3.21
CA VAL A 132 -10.60 8.99 -2.63
C VAL A 132 -9.11 8.84 -2.95
N VAL A 133 -8.47 9.96 -3.30
CA VAL A 133 -7.01 10.04 -3.45
C VAL A 133 -6.45 10.96 -2.38
N VAL A 134 -5.46 10.48 -1.64
CA VAL A 134 -4.66 11.28 -0.72
C VAL A 134 -3.30 11.53 -1.37
N VAL A 135 -2.94 12.81 -1.51
CA VAL A 135 -1.66 13.24 -2.08
C VAL A 135 -0.86 13.89 -0.97
N ASP A 136 0.30 13.32 -0.69
CA ASP A 136 1.27 13.81 0.29
C ASP A 136 2.63 13.88 -0.43
N VAL A 137 3.06 15.11 -0.74
CA VAL A 137 4.24 15.43 -1.58
C VAL A 137 5.38 16.01 -0.76
#